data_AF-A0A022RU79-F1
#
_entry.id   AF-A0A022RU79-F1
#
_cell.length_a   1.000
_cell.length_b   1.000
_cell.length_c   1.000
_cell.angle_alpha   90.00
_cell.angle_beta   90.00
_cell.angle_gamma   90.00
#
_symmetry.space_group_name_H-M   'P 1'
#
loop_
_entity.id
_entity.type
_entity.pdbx_description
1 polymer ?
#
loop_
_entity_poly.entity_id
_entity_poly.type
_entity_poly.pdbx_seq_one_letter_code
_entity_poly.pdbx_strand_id
1 'polypeptide(L)'
;KTTSSREHKVSDDVKEIIQECLSEFISFVTSETNKMTHREYKKTINPEDVIAVIASLGFDDYVEPVTVFLNKYRVEDPSARP
;
A
#
# COMPACT_ATOMS: atom_id res chain seq x y z
N LYS A 1 -20.16 -8.14 36.37
CA LYS A 1 -20.56 -8.79 35.09
C LYS A 1 -19.38 -8.71 34.14
N THR A 2 -18.92 -9.88 33.71
CA THR A 2 -17.68 -10.17 33.00
C THR A 2 -17.71 -9.62 31.57
N THR A 3 -16.77 -8.76 31.20
CA THR A 3 -16.48 -8.38 29.81
C THR A 3 -15.65 -9.50 29.18
N SER A 4 -16.34 -10.46 28.55
CA SER A 4 -15.70 -11.51 27.74
C SER A 4 -15.27 -10.90 26.41
N SER A 5 -14.00 -10.54 26.31
CA SER A 5 -13.34 -10.25 25.03
C SER A 5 -13.39 -11.53 24.20
N ARG A 6 -14.19 -11.55 23.14
CA ARG A 6 -14.27 -12.71 22.23
C ARG A 6 -13.06 -12.67 21.32
N GLU A 7 -12.03 -13.44 21.66
CA GLU A 7 -10.93 -13.74 20.75
C GLU A 7 -11.47 -14.65 19.63
N HIS A 8 -11.55 -14.11 18.41
CA HIS A 8 -11.80 -14.93 17.24
C HIS A 8 -10.51 -15.65 16.87
N LYS A 9 -10.55 -16.98 16.80
CA LYS A 9 -9.40 -17.80 16.39
C LYS A 9 -9.31 -17.82 14.88
N VAL A 10 -8.14 -17.48 14.35
CA VAL A 10 -7.77 -17.63 12.93
C VAL A 10 -6.78 -18.79 12.84
N SER A 11 -7.02 -19.74 11.94
CA SER A 11 -6.09 -20.87 11.73
C SER A 11 -4.77 -20.39 11.15
N ASP A 12 -3.70 -21.16 11.38
CA ASP A 12 -2.37 -20.81 10.88
C ASP A 12 -2.32 -20.87 9.34
N ASP A 13 -3.00 -21.85 8.72
CA ASP A 13 -3.15 -21.94 7.26
C ASP A 13 -3.76 -20.67 6.64
N VAL A 14 -4.75 -20.06 7.30
CA VAL A 14 -5.38 -18.82 6.80
C VAL A 14 -4.41 -17.65 6.90
N LYS A 15 -3.57 -17.60 7.95
CA LYS A 15 -2.56 -16.55 8.09
C LYS A 15 -1.51 -16.66 6.99
N GLU A 16 -1.08 -17.87 6.66
CA GLU A 16 -0.09 -18.13 5.60
C GLU A 16 -0.64 -17.69 4.23
N ILE A 17 -1.87 -18.09 3.88
CA ILE A 17 -2.53 -17.66 2.64
C ILE A 17 -2.62 -16.14 2.54
N ILE A 18 -2.97 -15.45 3.64
CA ILE A 18 -3.03 -13.99 3.65
C ILE A 18 -1.63 -13.38 3.46
N GLN A 19 -0.59 -13.94 4.07
CA GLN A 19 0.78 -13.46 3.89
C GLN A 19 1.28 -13.63 2.45
N GLU A 20 1.00 -14.78 1.82
CA GLU A 20 1.32 -15.00 0.41
C GLU A 20 0.58 -14.01 -0.49
N CYS A 21 -0.72 -13.82 -0.24
CA CYS A 21 -1.54 -12.86 -0.97
C CYS A 21 -1.01 -11.42 -0.85
N LEU A 22 -0.61 -11.00 0.35
CA LEU A 22 -0.03 -9.67 0.58
C LEU A 22 1.33 -9.51 -0.10
N SER A 23 2.15 -10.56 -0.12
CA SER A 23 3.45 -10.56 -0.79
C SER A 23 3.28 -10.40 -2.31
N GLU A 24 2.30 -11.09 -2.88
CA GLU A 24 1.94 -10.96 -4.29
C GLU A 24 1.35 -9.57 -4.58
N PHE A 25 0.50 -9.04 -3.70
CA PHE A 25 -0.06 -7.69 -3.86
C PHE A 25 1.03 -6.61 -3.94
N ILE A 26 2.04 -6.67 -3.07
CA ILE A 26 3.17 -5.72 -3.09
C ILE A 26 3.94 -5.85 -4.41
N SER A 27 4.20 -7.08 -4.83
CA SER A 27 4.91 -7.37 -6.09
C SER A 27 4.14 -6.87 -7.31
N PHE A 28 2.82 -7.08 -7.32
CA PHE A 28 1.91 -6.63 -8.35
C PHE A 28 1.89 -5.10 -8.45
N VAL A 29 1.61 -4.38 -7.36
CA VAL A 29 1.56 -2.90 -7.36
C VAL A 29 2.91 -2.31 -7.78
N THR A 30 4.03 -2.88 -7.30
CA THR A 30 5.37 -2.43 -7.69
C THR A 30 5.61 -2.63 -9.19
N SER A 31 5.21 -3.79 -9.74
CA SER A 31 5.33 -4.10 -11.16
C SER A 31 4.50 -3.15 -12.03
N GLU A 32 3.25 -2.89 -11.66
CA GLU A 32 2.37 -1.97 -12.38
C GLU A 32 2.87 -0.53 -12.32
N THR A 33 3.37 -0.08 -11.15
CA THR A 33 3.98 1.24 -10.99
C THR A 33 5.23 1.39 -11.85
N ASN A 34 6.08 0.36 -11.89
CA ASN A 34 7.26 0.36 -12.73
C ASN A 34 6.89 0.42 -14.23
N LYS A 35 5.88 -0.34 -14.67
CA LYS A 35 5.38 -0.30 -16.05
C LYS A 35 4.85 1.08 -16.42
N MET A 36 4.06 1.71 -15.54
CA MET A 36 3.50 3.05 -15.79
C MET A 36 4.60 4.11 -15.89
N THR A 37 5.50 4.17 -14.91
CA THR A 37 6.57 5.17 -14.87
C THR A 37 7.58 4.99 -16.01
N HIS A 38 7.88 3.75 -16.43
CA HIS A 38 8.68 3.49 -17.62
C HIS A 38 8.02 4.02 -18.90
N ARG A 39 6.69 3.90 -19.05
CA ARG A 39 5.95 4.50 -20.18
C ARG A 39 6.04 6.02 -20.18
N GLU A 40 6.17 6.64 -19.01
CA GLU A 40 6.37 8.08 -18.83
C GLU A 40 7.85 8.51 -18.90
N TYR A 41 8.76 7.63 -19.28
CA TYR A 41 10.21 7.88 -19.33
C TYR A 41 10.84 8.32 -17.99
N LYS A 42 10.18 8.04 -16.87
CA LYS A 42 10.71 8.25 -15.53
C LYS A 42 11.68 7.12 -15.17
N LYS A 43 12.82 7.48 -14.55
CA LYS A 43 13.82 6.52 -14.04
C LYS A 43 13.68 6.21 -12.56
N THR A 44 12.93 7.05 -11.84
CA THR A 44 12.71 6.96 -10.41
C THR A 44 11.22 6.93 -10.19
N ILE A 45 10.77 5.97 -9.38
CA ILE A 45 9.39 5.89 -8.92
C ILE A 45 9.24 6.82 -7.72
N ASN A 46 8.31 7.76 -7.82
CA ASN A 46 7.92 8.65 -6.73
C ASN A 46 6.69 8.07 -6.00
N PRO A 47 6.45 8.47 -4.73
CA PRO A 47 5.27 8.05 -3.99
C PRO A 47 3.93 8.36 -4.70
N GLU A 48 3.87 9.47 -5.42
CA GLU A 48 2.71 9.86 -6.23
C GLU A 48 2.42 8.87 -7.36
N ASP A 49 3.44 8.25 -7.94
CA ASP A 49 3.26 7.27 -9.02
C ASP A 49 2.57 6.01 -8.48
N VAL A 50 2.88 5.60 -7.25
CA VAL A 50 2.22 4.48 -6.57
C VAL A 50 0.75 4.80 -6.29
N ILE A 51 0.47 6.01 -5.78
CA ILE A 51 -0.92 6.46 -5.51
C ILE A 51 -1.74 6.47 -6.80
N ALA A 52 -1.17 6.97 -7.91
CA ALA A 52 -1.84 6.99 -9.20
C ALA A 52 -2.12 5.57 -9.74
N VAL A 53 -1.19 4.63 -9.59
CA VAL A 53 -1.41 3.23 -9.98
C VAL A 53 -2.50 2.57 -9.14
N ILE A 54 -2.49 2.74 -7.82
CA ILE A 54 -3.50 2.19 -6.92
C ILE A 54 -4.91 2.66 -7.33
N ALA A 55 -5.08 3.94 -7.65
CA ALA A 55 -6.33 4.46 -8.20
C ALA A 55 -6.69 3.80 -9.54
N SER A 56 -5.73 3.69 -10.47
CA SER A 56 -5.97 3.10 -11.80
C SER A 56 -6.36 1.62 -11.77
N LEU A 57 -5.95 0.89 -10.73
CA LEU A 57 -6.25 -0.52 -10.53
C LEU A 57 -7.60 -0.76 -9.84
N GLY A 58 -8.32 0.31 -9.47
CA GLY A 58 -9.61 0.24 -8.78
C GLY A 58 -9.50 0.05 -7.26
N PHE A 59 -8.34 0.37 -6.68
CA PHE A 59 -8.13 0.35 -5.23
C PHE A 59 -8.35 1.74 -4.61
N ASP A 60 -9.41 2.44 -5.02
CA ASP A 60 -9.69 3.83 -4.65
C ASP A 60 -9.79 4.05 -3.13
N ASP A 61 -10.28 3.06 -2.40
CA ASP A 61 -10.36 3.08 -0.92
C ASP A 61 -9.00 3.26 -0.23
N TYR A 62 -7.89 2.97 -0.93
CA TYR A 62 -6.53 3.13 -0.42
C TYR A 62 -5.91 4.50 -0.74
N VAL A 63 -6.48 5.25 -1.70
CA VAL A 63 -5.89 6.52 -2.18
C VAL A 63 -5.83 7.56 -1.05
N GLU A 64 -6.94 7.81 -0.37
CA GLU A 64 -7.02 8.80 0.70
C GLU A 64 -6.14 8.42 1.91
N PRO A 65 -6.22 7.21 2.47
CA PRO A 65 -5.35 6.80 3.58
C PRO A 65 -3.85 6.93 3.27
N VAL A 66 -3.43 6.51 2.07
CA VAL A 66 -2.02 6.55 1.66
C VAL A 66 -1.57 7.99 1.44
N THR A 67 -2.42 8.85 0.87
CA THR A 67 -2.12 10.28 0.69
C THR A 67 -1.94 10.99 2.03
N VAL A 68 -2.82 10.72 3.00
CA VAL A 68 -2.71 11.26 4.36
C VAL A 68 -1.41 10.79 5.02
N PHE A 69 -1.07 9.50 4.87
CA PHE A 69 0.19 8.96 5.38
C PHE A 69 1.41 9.66 4.78
N LEU A 70 1.47 9.80 3.45
CA LEU A 70 2.57 10.46 2.75
C LEU A 70 2.75 11.91 3.21
N ASN A 71 1.65 12.64 3.39
CA ASN A 71 1.69 14.02 3.87
C ASN A 71 2.22 14.12 5.30
N LYS A 72 1.84 13.20 6.19
CA LYS A 72 2.41 13.13 7.55
C LYS A 72 3.90 12.83 7.52
N TYR A 73 4.32 11.85 6.73
CA TYR A 73 5.73 11.47 6.57
C TYR A 73 6.59 12.66 6.14
N ARG A 74 6.12 13.48 5.18
CA ARG A 74 6.81 14.70 4.73
C ARG A 74 6.90 15.81 5.76
N VAL A 75 5.98 15.86 6.72
CA VAL A 75 6.02 16.83 7.82
C VAL A 75 7.02 16.36 8.89
N GLU A 76 7.07 15.06 9.15
CA GLU A 76 7.99 14.45 10.12
C GLU A 76 9.44 14.42 9.61
N ASP A 77 9.64 14.21 8.31
CA ASP A 77 10.93 14.27 7.63
C ASP A 77 10.93 15.39 6.57
N PRO A 78 11.37 16.61 6.93
CA PRO A 78 11.44 17.72 5.99
C PRO A 78 12.38 17.48 4.79
N SER A 79 13.30 16.51 4.89
CA SER A 79 14.20 16.13 3.79
C SER A 79 13.53 15.23 2.75
N ALA A 80 12.36 14.66 3.07
CA ALA A 80 11.53 13.88 2.16
C ALA A 80 10.61 14.75 1.27
N ARG A 81 10.75 16.08 1.33
CA ARG A 81 10.06 17.01 0.43
C ARG A 81 10.82 17.04 -0.92
N PRO A 82 10.15 16.85 -2.07
CA PRO A 82 10.81 16.83 -3.37
C PRO A 82 11.51 18.15 -3.73
#